data_AF-A0A8S3FSS9-F1
#
_entry.id   AF-A0A8S3FSS9-F1
#
_cell.length_a   1.000
_cell.length_b   1.000
_cell.length_c   1.000
_cell.angle_alpha   90.00
_cell.angle_beta   90.00
_cell.angle_gamma   90.00
#
_symmetry.space_group_name_H-M   'P 1'
#
loop_
_entity.id
_entity.type
_entity.pdbx_description
1 polymer ?
#
loop_
_entity_poly.entity_id
_entity_poly.type
_entity_poly.pdbx_seq_one_letter_code
_entity_poly.pdbx_strand_id
1 'polypeptide(L)'
;MAAGSIEHEGPDMGVGDFVLLSDINMDAFMKNLKLRFEKGRIYTYIGEVLVSVNPYRDLPIYGPEYIKSYKGREMFERPAHIFALAEAAYRTLKQRSLNSCIVISG
;
A
#
# COMPACT_ATOMS: atom_id res chain seq x y z
N MET A 1 5.01 24.15 8.16
CA MET A 1 5.18 23.03 7.21
C MET A 1 5.40 21.78 8.02
N ALA A 2 4.33 21.02 8.29
CA ALA A 2 4.42 19.84 9.14
C ALA A 2 4.97 18.68 8.30
N ALA A 3 6.10 18.12 8.73
CA ALA A 3 6.59 16.85 8.24
C ALA A 3 5.48 15.81 8.46
N GLY A 4 4.94 15.25 7.37
CA GLY A 4 4.07 14.09 7.45
C GLY A 4 4.91 12.90 7.91
N SER A 5 5.02 12.72 9.22
CA SER A 5 5.61 11.54 9.83
C SER A 5 4.98 10.32 9.16
N ILE A 6 5.80 9.45 8.57
CA ILE A 6 5.33 8.19 8.01
C ILE A 6 4.92 7.33 9.20
N GLU A 7 3.63 7.41 9.55
CA GLU A 7 3.05 6.69 10.67
C GLU A 7 3.24 5.19 10.45
N HIS A 8 3.91 4.52 11.40
CA HIS A 8 3.81 3.08 11.54
C HIS A 8 2.33 2.73 11.72
N GLU A 9 1.80 1.80 10.92
CA GLU A 9 0.43 1.33 11.07
C GLU A 9 0.30 0.67 12.45
N GLY A 10 -0.33 1.38 13.39
CA GLY A 10 -0.69 0.82 14.69
C GLY A 10 -1.79 -0.23 14.53
N PRO A 11 -1.97 -1.12 15.52
CA PRO A 11 -3.03 -2.14 15.49
C PRO A 11 -4.43 -1.55 15.33
N ASP A 12 -4.64 -0.29 15.73
CA ASP A 12 -5.91 0.44 15.61
C ASP A 12 -6.27 0.85 14.17
N MET A 13 -5.36 0.68 13.21
CA MET A 13 -5.58 0.99 11.79
C MET A 13 -6.08 -0.22 10.98
N GLY A 14 -6.26 -1.38 11.61
CA GLY A 14 -6.59 -2.63 10.93
C GLY A 14 -5.37 -3.31 10.31
N VAL A 15 -5.60 -4.41 9.60
CA VAL A 15 -4.55 -5.27 9.05
C VAL A 15 -4.10 -4.74 7.67
N GLY A 16 -2.81 -4.43 7.53
CA GLY A 16 -2.23 -3.88 6.30
C GLY A 16 -2.00 -4.88 5.16
N ASP A 17 -2.00 -6.17 5.48
CA ASP A 17 -1.96 -7.27 4.52
C ASP A 17 -3.05 -8.28 4.83
N PHE A 18 -3.94 -8.51 3.87
CA PHE A 18 -5.04 -9.44 4.00
C PHE A 18 -4.61 -10.90 4.17
N VAL A 19 -3.38 -11.26 3.81
CA VAL A 19 -2.81 -12.58 4.11
C VAL A 19 -2.70 -12.81 5.62
N LEU A 20 -2.61 -11.74 6.42
CA LEU A 20 -2.52 -11.79 7.87
C LEU A 20 -3.89 -11.71 8.57
N LEU A 21 -5.01 -11.65 7.83
CA LEU A 21 -6.33 -11.72 8.44
C LEU A 21 -6.56 -13.10 9.08
N SER A 22 -7.08 -13.10 10.31
CA SER A 22 -7.43 -14.33 11.03
C SER A 22 -8.57 -15.10 10.35
N ASP A 23 -9.56 -14.36 9.84
CA ASP A 23 -10.73 -14.92 9.15
C ASP A 23 -10.73 -14.49 7.68
N ILE A 24 -10.54 -15.45 6.78
CA ILE A 24 -10.58 -15.21 5.32
C ILE A 24 -12.03 -15.33 4.84
N ASN A 25 -12.89 -14.44 5.30
CA ASN A 25 -14.27 -14.32 4.84
C ASN A 25 -14.59 -12.90 4.35
N MET A 26 -15.64 -12.77 3.54
CA MET A 26 -16.00 -11.50 2.91
C MET A 26 -16.35 -10.42 3.95
N ASP A 27 -17.03 -10.80 5.02
CA ASP A 27 -17.39 -9.87 6.11
C ASP A 27 -16.17 -9.27 6.81
N ALA A 28 -15.17 -10.09 7.15
CA ALA A 28 -13.93 -9.67 7.78
C ALA A 28 -13.11 -8.78 6.84
N PHE A 29 -13.05 -9.14 5.56
CA PHE A 29 -12.40 -8.34 4.52
C PHE A 29 -13.03 -6.94 4.41
N MET A 30 -14.36 -6.88 4.29
CA MET A 30 -15.11 -5.62 4.20
C MET A 30 -15.00 -4.78 5.47
N LYS A 31 -15.03 -5.41 6.66
CA LYS A 31 -14.82 -4.73 7.94
C LYS A 31 -13.43 -4.09 8.02
N ASN A 32 -12.39 -4.81 7.62
CA ASN A 32 -11.03 -4.29 7.62
C ASN A 32 -10.84 -3.14 6.61
N LEU A 33 -11.37 -3.28 5.38
CA LEU A 33 -11.34 -2.18 4.39
C LEU A 33 -12.06 -0.94 4.90
N LYS A 34 -13.25 -1.11 5.50
CA LYS A 34 -14.01 0.01 6.06
C LYS A 34 -13.22 0.72 7.16
N LEU A 35 -12.67 -0.03 8.11
CA LEU A 35 -11.84 0.52 9.19
C LEU A 35 -10.63 1.28 8.63
N ARG A 36 -9.90 0.68 7.69
CA ARG A 36 -8.74 1.31 7.04
C ARG A 36 -9.12 2.60 6.32
N PHE A 37 -10.22 2.60 5.58
CA PHE A 37 -10.71 3.76 4.87
C PHE A 37 -11.11 4.91 5.81
N GLU A 38 -11.81 4.60 6.90
CA GLU A 38 -12.17 5.57 7.95
C GLU A 38 -10.93 6.18 8.62
N LYS A 39 -9.84 5.42 8.71
CA LYS A 39 -8.52 5.88 9.19
C LYS A 39 -7.67 6.55 8.12
N GLY A 40 -8.19 6.75 6.91
CA GLY A 40 -7.47 7.42 5.80
C GLY A 40 -6.44 6.56 5.08
N ARG A 41 -6.46 5.23 5.30
CA ARG A 41 -5.64 4.26 4.57
C ARG A 41 -6.43 3.72 3.38
N ILE A 42 -6.05 4.16 2.18
CA ILE A 42 -6.72 3.76 0.93
C ILE A 42 -6.08 2.56 0.23
N TYR A 43 -4.88 2.18 0.67
CA TYR A 43 -4.11 1.08 0.12
C TYR A 43 -3.98 -0.05 1.14
N THR A 44 -4.16 -1.29 0.67
CA THR A 44 -4.00 -2.50 1.48
C THR A 44 -3.39 -3.60 0.62
N TYR A 45 -2.45 -4.37 1.16
CA TYR A 45 -1.85 -5.50 0.44
C TYR A 45 -2.74 -6.74 0.48
N ILE A 46 -2.68 -7.55 -0.57
CA ILE A 46 -3.02 -8.97 -0.57
C ILE A 46 -1.81 -9.69 -1.13
N GLY A 47 -0.82 -9.99 -0.27
CA GLY A 47 0.49 -10.45 -0.75
C GLY A 47 1.08 -9.48 -1.79
N GLU A 48 1.35 -9.96 -3.01
CA GLU A 48 1.93 -9.14 -4.10
C GLU A 48 0.93 -8.22 -4.80
N VAL A 49 -0.37 -8.33 -4.50
CA VAL A 49 -1.42 -7.49 -5.07
C VAL A 49 -1.69 -6.28 -4.18
N LEU A 50 -1.97 -5.13 -4.79
CA LEU A 50 -2.35 -3.90 -4.08
C LEU A 50 -3.82 -3.57 -4.32
N VAL A 51 -4.61 -3.54 -3.25
CA VAL A 51 -6.01 -3.09 -3.27
C VAL A 51 -6.04 -1.59 -3.01
N SER A 52 -6.77 -0.85 -3.85
CA SER A 52 -6.97 0.60 -3.75
C SER A 52 -8.45 0.93 -3.60
N VAL A 53 -8.79 1.79 -2.63
CA VAL A 53 -10.14 2.32 -2.43
C VAL A 53 -10.13 3.82 -2.74
N ASN A 54 -10.95 4.27 -3.70
CA ASN A 54 -10.96 5.68 -4.11
C ASN A 54 -11.53 6.60 -2.99
N PRO A 55 -10.75 7.57 -2.46
CA PRO A 55 -11.22 8.48 -1.42
C PRO A 55 -12.01 9.69 -1.96
N TYR A 56 -12.09 9.87 -3.29
CA TYR A 56 -12.73 11.02 -3.95
C TYR A 56 -12.22 12.40 -3.47
N ARG A 57 -10.99 12.45 -2.97
CA ARG A 57 -10.30 13.65 -2.51
C ARG A 57 -8.80 13.47 -2.65
N ASP A 58 -8.08 14.59 -2.72
CA ASP A 58 -6.63 14.56 -2.70
C ASP A 58 -6.09 14.16 -1.32
N LEU A 59 -5.07 13.30 -1.32
CA LEU A 59 -4.36 12.88 -0.12
C LEU A 59 -2.89 13.32 -0.20
N PRO A 60 -2.28 13.81 0.88
CA PRO A 60 -0.89 14.28 0.89
C PRO A 60 0.14 13.13 0.94
N ILE A 61 -0.12 12.02 0.23
CA ILE A 61 0.69 10.78 0.25
C ILE A 61 1.58 10.61 -1.00
N TYR A 62 1.43 11.47 -1.99
CA TYR A 62 2.17 11.39 -3.27
C TYR A 62 3.35 12.37 -3.36
N GLY A 63 3.68 13.05 -2.26
CA GLY A 63 4.74 14.05 -2.22
C GLY A 63 6.15 13.47 -2.43
N PRO A 64 7.15 14.34 -2.71
CA PRO A 64 8.54 13.91 -2.94
C PRO A 64 9.15 13.17 -1.75
N GLU A 65 8.72 13.48 -0.52
CA GLU A 65 9.17 12.80 0.69
C GLU A 65 8.73 11.33 0.72
N TYR A 66 7.50 11.03 0.29
CA TYR A 66 7.03 9.66 0.14
C TYR A 66 7.83 8.94 -0.94
N ILE A 67 8.03 9.55 -2.11
CA ILE A 67 8.84 8.95 -3.18
C ILE A 67 10.24 8.55 -2.68
N LYS A 68 10.92 9.45 -1.96
CA LYS A 68 12.23 9.17 -1.36
C LYS A 68 12.18 8.02 -0.36
N SER A 69 11.10 7.91 0.43
CA SER A 69 10.96 6.88 1.46
C SER A 69 10.76 5.46 0.93
N TYR A 70 10.16 5.33 -0.26
CA TYR A 70 9.89 4.03 -0.92
C TYR A 70 11.01 3.62 -1.88
N LYS A 71 11.81 4.56 -2.36
CA LYS A 71 12.95 4.28 -3.26
C LYS A 71 13.96 3.34 -2.60
N GLY A 72 14.36 2.28 -3.31
CA GLY A 72 15.35 1.30 -2.86
C GLY A 72 14.90 0.39 -1.72
N ARG A 73 13.61 0.38 -1.36
CA ARG A 73 13.05 -0.45 -0.29
C ARG A 73 12.41 -1.70 -0.87
N GLU A 74 12.43 -2.80 -0.10
CA GLU A 74 11.68 -4.00 -0.47
C GLU A 74 10.17 -3.80 -0.26
N MET A 75 9.38 -4.63 -0.95
CA MET A 75 7.95 -4.73 -0.67
C MET A 75 7.75 -5.13 0.80
N PHE A 76 6.72 -4.60 1.45
CA PHE A 76 6.41 -4.82 2.88
C PHE A 76 7.33 -4.16 3.92
N GLU A 77 8.49 -3.59 3.55
CA GLU A 77 9.28 -2.74 4.48
C GLU A 77 8.54 -1.45 4.87
N ARG A 78 7.60 -1.03 4.02
CA ARG A 78 6.81 0.19 4.17
C ARG A 78 5.31 -0.11 4.06
N PRO A 79 4.45 0.75 4.65
CA PRO A 79 2.99 0.62 4.53
C PRO A 79 2.53 0.51 3.07
N ALA A 80 1.36 -0.10 2.88
CA ALA A 80 0.79 -0.30 1.57
C ALA A 80 0.68 1.00 0.78
N HIS A 81 1.34 1.03 -0.39
CA HIS A 81 1.36 2.19 -1.26
C HIS A 81 1.74 1.82 -2.69
N ILE A 82 1.23 2.56 -3.67
CA ILE A 82 1.53 2.35 -5.08
C ILE A 82 3.02 2.49 -5.42
N PHE A 83 3.75 3.31 -4.67
CA PHE A 83 5.19 3.49 -4.84
C PHE A 83 6.00 2.23 -4.47
N ALA A 84 5.54 1.43 -3.52
CA ALA A 84 6.18 0.14 -3.23
C ALA A 84 6.05 -0.82 -4.42
N LEU A 85 4.87 -0.87 -5.04
CA LEU A 85 4.63 -1.69 -6.23
C LEU A 85 5.47 -1.21 -7.43
N ALA A 86 5.55 0.11 -7.62
CA ALA A 86 6.38 0.69 -8.67
C ALA A 86 7.87 0.41 -8.45
N GLU A 87 8.38 0.52 -7.22
CA GLU A 87 9.77 0.20 -6.89
C GLU A 87 10.08 -1.28 -7.12
N ALA A 88 9.17 -2.19 -6.75
CA ALA A 88 9.33 -3.63 -6.99
C ALA A 88 9.40 -3.97 -8.49
N ALA A 89 8.53 -3.37 -9.31
CA ALA A 89 8.56 -3.52 -10.77
C ALA A 89 9.84 -2.93 -11.37
N TYR A 90 10.23 -1.73 -10.94
CA TYR A 90 11.45 -1.07 -11.40
C TYR A 90 12.72 -1.85 -11.04
N ARG A 91 12.78 -2.42 -9.83
CA ARG A 91 13.89 -3.26 -9.39
C ARG A 91 14.00 -4.52 -10.25
N THR A 92 12.87 -5.15 -10.58
CA THR A 92 12.83 -6.32 -11.46
C THR A 92 13.34 -5.99 -12.87
N LEU A 93 12.90 -4.88 -13.45
CA LEU A 93 13.40 -4.36 -14.72
C LEU A 93 14.91 -4.10 -14.68
N LYS A 94 15.39 -3.41 -13.65
CA LYS A 94 16.80 -2.94 -13.58
C LYS A 94 17.79 -4.04 -13.19
N GLN A 95 17.46 -4.88 -12.22
CA GLN A 95 18.40 -5.86 -11.67
C GLN A 95 18.33 -7.22 -12.38
N ARG A 96 17.14 -7.63 -12.83
CA ARG A 96 16.94 -8.93 -13.47
C ARG A 96 16.86 -8.83 -15.00
N SER A 97 16.79 -7.61 -15.54
CA SER A 97 16.58 -7.37 -16.98
C SER A 97 15.34 -8.11 -17.53
N LEU A 98 14.32 -8.26 -16.69
CA LEU A 98 13.06 -8.92 -17.03
C LEU A 98 11.97 -7.87 -17.28
N ASN A 99 11.26 -8.02 -18.39
CA ASN A 99 10.09 -7.20 -18.69
C ASN A 99 9.04 -7.37 -17.58
N SER A 100 8.54 -6.24 -17.05
CA SER A 100 7.51 -6.21 -16.02
C SER A 100 6.29 -5.46 -16.55
N CYS A 101 5.09 -5.93 -16.19
CA CYS A 101 3.85 -5.22 -16.45
C CYS A 101 3.11 -4.95 -15.14
N ILE A 102 2.43 -3.82 -15.06
CA ILE A 102 1.52 -3.50 -13.97
C ILE A 102 0.12 -3.50 -14.56
N VAL A 103 -0.76 -4.35 -14.03
CA VAL A 103 -2.15 -4.45 -14.45
C VAL A 103 -3.01 -3.74 -13.41
N ILE A 104 -3.80 -2.76 -13.85
CA ILE A 104 -4.74 -2.03 -13.00
C ILE A 104 -6.14 -2.38 -13.49
N SER A 105 -6.95 -2.96 -12.59
CA SER A 105 -8.37 -3.24 -12.82
C SER A 105 -9.20 -2.63 -11.71
N GLY A 106 -10.40 -2.15 -12.05
CA GLY A 106 -11.35 -1.52 -11.15
C GLY A 106 -12.76 -1.60 -11.69
#